data_AF-A0A5C5XQX7-F1
#
_entry.id   AF-A0A5C5XQX7-F1
#
_cell.length_a   1.000
_cell.length_b   1.000
_cell.length_c   1.000
_cell.angle_alpha   90.00
_cell.angle_beta   90.00
_cell.angle_gamma   90.00
#
_symmetry.space_group_name_H-M   'P 1'
#
loop_
_entity.id
_entity.type
_entity.pdbx_description
1 polymer ?
#
loop_
_entity_poly.entity_id
_entity_poly.type
_entity_poly.pdbx_seq_one_letter_code
_entity_poly.pdbx_strand_id
1 'polypeptide(L)'
;MGLLQRGADWLSRTMTADSSSDTTRQFFYRYGTRRFPIHPTIGQTDYEAEDSDGQITTMQTRDFIVPVSELVDESGEPFTPADDHQIEEVVGDQTYLFQLRSPDGRRSWRYSDHHRYRIRIHTVQTAHV
;
A
#
# COMPACT_ATOMS: atom_id res chain seq x y z
N MET A 1 -16.93 -22.72 -1.90
CA MET A 1 -16.88 -21.24 -1.90
C MET A 1 -18.29 -20.68 -1.77
N GLY A 2 -18.57 -19.89 -0.73
CA GLY A 2 -19.89 -19.28 -0.45
C GLY A 2 -20.16 -18.01 -1.28
N LEU A 3 -21.41 -17.55 -1.30
CA LEU A 3 -21.84 -16.35 -2.06
C LEU A 3 -21.10 -15.08 -1.60
N LEU A 4 -20.96 -14.87 -0.29
CA LEU A 4 -20.30 -13.70 0.28
C LEU A 4 -18.81 -13.63 -0.09
N GLN A 5 -18.14 -14.78 -0.11
CA GLN A 5 -16.74 -14.86 -0.49
C GLN A 5 -16.52 -14.46 -1.96
N ARG A 6 -17.36 -14.97 -2.86
CA ARG A 6 -17.33 -14.57 -4.28
C ARG A 6 -17.63 -13.08 -4.48
N GLY A 7 -18.54 -12.53 -3.67
CA GLY A 7 -18.84 -11.10 -3.68
C GLY A 7 -17.64 -10.25 -3.25
N ALA A 8 -16.94 -10.66 -2.19
CA ALA A 8 -15.72 -9.99 -1.74
C ALA A 8 -14.59 -10.05 -2.79
N ASP A 9 -14.39 -11.22 -3.42
CA ASP A 9 -13.42 -11.41 -4.49
C ASP A 9 -13.73 -10.52 -5.71
N TRP A 10 -15.02 -10.36 -6.05
CA TRP A 10 -15.47 -9.50 -7.14
C TRP A 10 -15.24 -8.02 -6.81
N LEU A 11 -15.69 -7.55 -5.64
CA LEU A 11 -15.53 -6.15 -5.22
C LEU A 11 -14.04 -5.76 -5.14
N SER A 12 -13.20 -6.66 -4.62
CA SER A 12 -11.75 -6.44 -4.57
C SER A 12 -11.17 -6.24 -5.97
N ARG A 13 -11.57 -7.05 -6.96
CA ARG A 13 -11.11 -6.88 -8.35
C ARG A 13 -11.61 -5.57 -8.97
N THR A 14 -12.86 -5.17 -8.69
CA THR A 14 -13.43 -3.91 -9.19
C THR A 14 -12.68 -2.69 -8.64
N MET A 15 -12.38 -2.65 -7.35
CA MET A 15 -11.60 -1.56 -6.73
C MET A 15 -10.19 -1.45 -7.32
N THR A 16 -9.57 -2.58 -7.64
CA THR A 16 -8.28 -2.64 -8.33
C THR A 16 -8.38 -2.07 -9.74
N ALA A 17 -9.37 -2.49 -10.52
CA ALA A 17 -9.58 -2.01 -11.89
C ALA A 17 -9.82 -0.49 -11.95
N ASP A 18 -10.60 0.06 -11.02
CA ASP A 18 -10.85 1.50 -10.93
C ASP A 18 -9.56 2.28 -10.63
N SER A 19 -8.77 1.80 -9.65
CA SER A 19 -7.48 2.41 -9.27
C SER A 19 -6.42 2.32 -10.38
N SER A 20 -6.55 1.35 -11.29
CA SER A 20 -5.63 1.10 -12.42
C SER A 20 -6.09 1.73 -13.74
N SER A 21 -7.30 2.30 -13.78
CA SER A 21 -7.88 2.86 -15.01
C SER A 21 -7.25 4.20 -15.42
N ASP A 22 -6.58 4.87 -14.49
CA ASP A 22 -5.75 6.04 -14.77
C ASP A 22 -4.45 5.61 -15.46
N THR A 23 -4.46 5.57 -16.80
CA THR A 23 -3.29 5.18 -17.62
C THR A 23 -2.07 6.07 -17.38
N THR A 24 -2.27 7.24 -16.77
CA THR A 24 -1.23 8.22 -16.44
C THR A 24 -0.47 7.91 -15.15
N ARG A 25 -0.96 6.95 -14.35
CA ARG A 25 -0.39 6.60 -13.06
C ARG A 25 -0.09 5.12 -12.96
N GLN A 26 1.16 4.79 -12.65
CA GLN A 26 1.62 3.41 -12.49
C GLN A 26 2.22 3.23 -11.10
N PHE A 27 2.04 2.04 -10.53
CA PHE A 27 2.62 1.71 -9.23
C PHE A 27 3.48 0.48 -9.32
N PHE A 28 4.61 0.52 -8.61
CA PHE A 28 5.53 -0.60 -8.50
C PHE A 28 5.87 -0.82 -7.05
N TYR A 29 5.89 -2.09 -6.65
CA TYR A 29 6.44 -2.49 -5.37
C TYR A 29 7.92 -2.84 -5.54
N ARG A 30 8.74 -2.46 -4.56
CA ARG A 30 10.18 -2.66 -4.59
C ARG A 30 10.67 -3.30 -3.30
N TYR A 31 11.52 -4.31 -3.43
CA TYR A 31 12.34 -4.82 -2.33
C TYR A 31 13.67 -5.35 -2.85
N GLY A 32 14.76 -4.97 -2.18
CA GLY A 32 16.11 -5.19 -2.71
C GLY A 32 16.25 -4.64 -4.13
N THR A 33 16.63 -5.51 -5.07
CA THR A 33 16.78 -5.18 -6.50
C THR A 33 15.54 -5.47 -7.34
N ARG A 34 14.46 -5.99 -6.73
CA ARG A 34 13.26 -6.42 -7.45
C ARG A 34 12.25 -5.28 -7.54
N ARG A 35 11.51 -5.23 -8.65
CA ARG A 35 10.48 -4.23 -8.95
C ARG A 35 9.36 -4.88 -9.75
N PHE A 36 8.12 -4.80 -9.26
CA PHE A 36 6.97 -5.43 -9.92
C PHE A 36 5.75 -4.53 -9.87
N PRO A 37 4.91 -4.54 -10.91
CA PRO A 37 3.73 -3.71 -10.96
C PRO A 37 2.71 -4.16 -9.91
N ILE A 38 2.06 -3.18 -9.29
CA ILE A 38 0.95 -3.39 -8.36
C ILE A 38 -0.18 -2.42 -8.70
N HIS A 39 -1.36 -2.70 -8.18
CA HIS A 39 -2.57 -1.93 -8.43
C HIS A 39 -3.23 -1.55 -7.10
N PRO A 40 -2.59 -0.66 -6.31
CA PRO A 40 -3.10 -0.26 -5.03
C PRO A 40 -4.32 0.65 -5.19
N THR A 41 -5.24 0.56 -4.23
CA THR A 41 -6.14 1.68 -3.93
C THR A 41 -5.43 2.62 -2.97
N ILE A 42 -5.38 3.92 -3.27
CA ILE A 42 -4.77 4.91 -2.39
C ILE A 42 -5.67 5.12 -1.17
N GLY A 43 -5.11 4.98 0.02
CA GLY A 43 -5.74 5.31 1.28
C GLY A 43 -4.99 6.41 2.01
N GLN A 44 -5.56 6.84 3.13
CA GLN A 44 -4.94 7.76 4.06
C GLN A 44 -5.17 7.25 5.48
N THR A 45 -4.18 7.45 6.34
CA THR A 45 -4.35 7.36 7.79
C THR A 45 -3.79 8.63 8.44
N ASP A 46 -4.63 9.27 9.25
CA ASP A 46 -4.26 10.40 10.09
C ASP A 46 -3.81 9.87 11.45
N TYR A 47 -2.65 10.34 11.91
CA TYR A 47 -2.09 10.02 13.21
C TYR A 47 -2.02 11.27 14.05
N GLU A 48 -2.55 11.24 15.26
CA GLU A 48 -2.41 12.30 16.25
C GLU A 48 -1.39 11.85 17.30
N ALA A 49 -0.35 12.65 17.49
CA ALA A 49 0.64 12.47 18.54
C ALA A 49 0.66 13.72 19.43
N GLU A 50 0.44 13.55 20.72
CA GLU A 50 0.60 14.62 21.70
C GLU A 50 2.07 14.68 22.14
N ASP A 51 2.70 15.85 22.02
CA ASP A 51 4.06 16.06 22.53
C ASP A 51 4.06 16.33 24.05
N SER A 52 5.26 16.45 24.63
CA SER A 52 5.40 16.67 26.08
C SER A 52 4.85 18.02 26.57
N ASP A 53 4.57 18.95 25.66
CA ASP A 53 4.03 20.28 25.95
C ASP A 53 2.51 20.35 25.68
N GLY A 54 1.87 19.23 25.34
CA GLY A 54 0.43 19.12 25.09
C GLY A 54 -0.01 19.58 23.70
N GLN A 55 0.90 19.77 22.74
CA GLN A 55 0.52 20.03 21.35
C GLN A 55 0.20 18.71 20.62
N ILE A 56 -0.94 18.70 19.94
CA ILE A 56 -1.33 17.59 19.06
C ILE A 56 -0.71 17.83 17.68
N THR A 57 0.24 16.97 17.30
CA THR A 57 0.77 16.87 15.94
C THR A 57 -0.03 15.85 15.14
N THR A 58 -0.70 16.31 14.08
CA THR A 58 -1.36 15.42 13.11
C THR A 58 -0.39 15.08 11.97
N MET A 59 0.01 13.82 11.85
CA MET A 59 0.78 13.30 10.72
C MET A 59 -0.16 12.54 9.77
N GLN A 60 -0.28 13.03 8.54
CA GLN A 60 -1.01 12.32 7.49
C GLN A 60 -0.05 11.39 6.76
N THR A 61 -0.39 10.11 6.73
CA THR A 61 0.37 9.10 5.96
C THR A 61 -0.45 8.65 4.76
N ARG A 62 0.22 8.55 3.62
CA ARG A 62 -0.34 7.97 2.41
C ARG A 62 -0.25 6.45 2.53
N ASP A 63 -1.38 5.79 2.44
CA ASP A 63 -1.47 4.34 2.50
C ASP A 63 -1.70 3.76 1.10
N PHE A 64 -1.23 2.53 0.91
CA PHE A 64 -1.52 1.76 -0.28
C PHE A 64 -2.23 0.46 0.11
N ILE A 65 -3.44 0.28 -0.40
CA ILE A 65 -4.25 -0.92 -0.16
C ILE A 65 -4.08 -1.84 -1.37
N VAL A 66 -3.27 -2.88 -1.21
CA VAL A 66 -2.85 -3.77 -2.29
C VAL A 66 -3.61 -5.11 -2.16
N PRO A 67 -4.03 -5.74 -3.27
CA PRO A 67 -4.48 -7.14 -3.24
C PRO A 67 -3.34 -8.07 -2.82
N VAL A 68 -3.60 -8.97 -1.87
CA VAL A 68 -2.56 -9.93 -1.41
C VAL A 68 -2.07 -10.84 -2.55
N SER A 69 -2.91 -11.09 -3.54
CA SER A 69 -2.54 -11.84 -4.75
C SER A 69 -1.47 -11.17 -5.62
N GLU A 70 -1.23 -9.86 -5.45
CA GLU A 70 -0.18 -9.12 -6.15
C GLU A 70 1.13 -9.06 -5.36
N LEU A 71 1.15 -9.52 -4.10
CA LEU A 71 2.36 -9.66 -3.30
C LEU A 71 3.02 -11.01 -3.52
N VAL A 72 3.30 -11.30 -4.79
CA VAL A 72 4.04 -12.47 -5.24
C VAL A 72 5.28 -12.01 -5.99
N ASP A 73 6.39 -12.73 -5.83
CA ASP A 73 7.61 -12.42 -6.55
C ASP A 73 7.60 -12.98 -7.98
N GLU A 74 8.69 -12.78 -8.73
CA GLU A 74 8.83 -13.25 -10.11
C GLU A 74 8.73 -14.79 -10.25
N SER A 75 8.98 -15.53 -9.17
CA SER A 75 8.81 -16.99 -9.13
C SER A 75 7.38 -17.43 -8.76
N GLY A 76 6.52 -16.47 -8.43
CA GLY A 76 5.16 -16.69 -7.93
C GLY A 76 5.10 -16.99 -6.44
N GLU A 77 6.21 -16.83 -5.70
CA GLU A 77 6.23 -17.07 -4.26
C GLU A 77 5.64 -15.85 -3.52
N PRO A 78 4.65 -16.05 -2.62
CA PRO A 78 4.09 -14.96 -1.85
C PRO A 78 5.13 -14.41 -0.86
N PHE A 79 5.20 -13.09 -0.74
CA PHE A 79 6.07 -12.43 0.25
C PHE A 79 5.25 -11.49 1.15
N THR A 80 5.86 -11.09 2.27
CA THR A 80 5.23 -10.18 3.25
C THR A 80 5.91 -8.81 3.19
N PRO A 81 5.16 -7.70 3.29
CA PRO A 81 5.76 -6.38 3.35
C PRO A 81 6.67 -6.20 4.57
N ALA A 82 7.79 -5.49 4.37
CA ALA A 82 8.77 -5.20 5.41
C ALA A 82 9.22 -3.73 5.32
N ASP A 83 9.81 -3.23 6.40
CA ASP A 83 10.14 -1.80 6.56
C ASP A 83 11.27 -1.32 5.62
N ASP A 84 12.05 -2.23 5.05
CA ASP A 84 13.06 -1.95 4.04
C ASP A 84 12.51 -1.96 2.60
N HIS A 85 11.23 -2.28 2.41
CA HIS A 85 10.56 -2.25 1.12
C HIS A 85 10.03 -0.84 0.77
N GLN A 86 9.72 -0.62 -0.51
CA GLN A 86 9.22 0.66 -1.00
C GLN A 86 8.05 0.47 -1.98
N ILE A 87 7.22 1.50 -2.09
CA ILE A 87 6.26 1.68 -3.18
C ILE A 87 6.72 2.86 -4.02
N GLU A 88 6.76 2.65 -5.33
CA GLU A 88 7.05 3.64 -6.34
C GLU A 88 5.77 3.99 -7.07
N GLU A 89 5.45 5.28 -7.15
CA GLU A 89 4.34 5.82 -7.93
C GLU A 89 4.92 6.68 -9.05
N VAL A 90 4.62 6.32 -10.30
CA VAL A 90 5.04 7.05 -11.50
C VAL A 90 3.83 7.80 -12.04
N VAL A 91 3.96 9.11 -12.21
CA VAL A 91 2.91 10.00 -12.76
C VAL A 91 3.51 10.83 -13.88
N GLY A 92 3.26 10.45 -15.14
CA GLY A 92 3.95 11.03 -16.29
C GLY A 92 5.47 10.82 -16.16
N ASP A 93 6.22 11.93 -16.12
CA ASP A 93 7.69 11.92 -15.98
C ASP A 93 8.17 12.02 -14.53
N GLN A 94 7.25 12.03 -13.54
CA GLN A 94 7.61 12.17 -12.12
C GLN A 94 7.53 10.83 -11.41
N THR A 95 8.51 10.56 -10.55
CA THR A 95 8.56 9.35 -9.71
C THR A 95 8.57 9.72 -8.24
N TYR A 96 7.60 9.19 -7.50
CA TYR A 96 7.48 9.33 -6.05
C TYR A 96 7.87 8.02 -5.37
N LEU A 97 8.74 8.10 -4.36
CA LEU A 97 9.13 6.94 -3.56
C LEU A 97 8.56 7.02 -2.14
N PHE A 98 7.88 5.96 -1.76
CA PHE A 98 7.21 5.78 -0.49
C PHE A 98 7.87 4.63 0.27
N GLN A 99 8.58 4.94 1.34
CA GLN A 99 9.19 3.92 2.20
C GLN A 99 8.11 3.33 3.11
N LEU A 100 8.09 2.00 3.23
CA LEU A 100 7.24 1.35 4.22
C LEU A 100 7.72 1.74 5.62
N ARG A 101 6.79 2.28 6.42
CA ARG A 101 7.11 2.72 7.77
C ARG A 101 5.90 2.58 8.66
N SER A 102 6.12 2.06 9.87
CA SER A 102 5.09 2.12 10.89
C SER A 102 5.04 3.53 11.50
N PRO A 103 3.88 4.19 11.48
CA PRO A 103 3.69 5.51 12.09
C PRO A 103 3.70 5.48 13.62
N ASP A 104 3.44 4.33 14.24
CA ASP A 104 3.36 4.15 15.70
C ASP A 104 4.36 3.11 16.24
N GLY A 105 5.39 2.76 15.44
CA GLY A 105 6.40 1.76 15.81
C GLY A 105 5.87 0.31 15.88
N ARG A 106 4.66 0.05 15.39
CA ARG A 106 4.09 -1.28 15.18
C ARG A 106 4.47 -1.82 13.80
N ARG A 107 3.55 -2.51 13.12
CA ARG A 107 3.78 -3.04 11.77
C ARG A 107 3.54 -1.95 10.74
N SER A 108 4.36 -1.88 9.69
CA SER A 108 4.15 -1.03 8.51
C SER A 108 2.98 -1.48 7.64
N TRP A 109 2.26 -2.54 8.03
CA TRP A 109 1.10 -3.04 7.29
C TRP A 109 0.10 -3.76 8.19
N ARG A 110 -1.14 -3.85 7.71
CA ARG A 110 -2.21 -4.69 8.29
C ARG A 110 -3.18 -5.19 7.23
N TYR A 111 -3.85 -6.31 7.47
CA TYR A 111 -4.96 -6.71 6.60
C TYR A 111 -6.10 -5.70 6.69
N SER A 112 -6.69 -5.37 5.54
CA SER A 112 -7.82 -4.42 5.43
C SER A 112 -9.18 -5.08 5.60
N ASP A 113 -9.25 -6.39 5.43
CA ASP A 113 -10.47 -7.17 5.52
C ASP A 113 -10.25 -8.46 6.32
N HIS A 114 -11.33 -9.02 6.86
CA HIS A 114 -11.30 -10.22 7.69
C HIS A 114 -10.80 -11.46 6.92
N HIS A 115 -11.09 -11.53 5.62
CA HIS A 115 -10.69 -12.64 4.76
C HIS A 115 -9.26 -12.48 4.22
N ARG A 116 -8.57 -11.39 4.56
CA ARG A 116 -7.17 -11.11 4.22
C ARG A 116 -6.91 -11.04 2.71
N TYR A 117 -7.88 -10.55 1.95
CA TYR A 117 -7.71 -10.35 0.51
C TYR A 117 -6.93 -9.09 0.17
N ARG A 118 -6.94 -8.10 1.05
CA ARG A 118 -6.27 -6.81 0.89
C ARG A 118 -5.40 -6.51 2.09
N ILE A 119 -4.26 -5.90 1.82
CA ILE A 119 -3.30 -5.43 2.81
C ILE A 119 -3.15 -3.93 2.66
N ARG A 120 -3.30 -3.20 3.76
CA ARG A 120 -3.00 -1.78 3.86
C ARG A 120 -1.55 -1.64 4.29
N ILE A 121 -0.80 -0.87 3.52
CA ILE A 121 0.61 -0.59 3.73
C ILE A 121 0.75 0.89 4.09
N HIS A 122 1.34 1.14 5.24
CA HIS A 122 1.63 2.48 5.76
C HIS A 122 2.99 2.94 5.24
N THR A 123 3.03 4.17 4.72
CA THR A 123 4.25 4.71 4.12
C THR A 123 4.54 6.14 4.53
N VAL A 124 5.81 6.51 4.36
CA VAL A 124 6.29 7.89 4.38
C VAL A 124 6.97 8.17 3.06
N GLN A 125 6.65 9.31 2.44
CA GLN A 125 7.33 9.75 1.22
C GLN A 125 8.77 10.12 1.55
N THR A 126 9.72 9.56 0.80
CA THR A 126 11.17 9.76 1.03
C THR A 126 11.89 10.45 -0.11
N ALA A 127 11.35 10.39 -1.33
CA ALA A 127 11.92 11.09 -2.47
C ALA A 127 10.87 11.46 -3.52
N HIS A 128 11.25 12.41 -4.36
CA HIS A 128 10.59 12.81 -5.59
C HIS A 128 11.67 13.08 -6.63
N VAL A 129 11.59 12.43 -7.79
CA VAL A 129 12.56 12.52 -8.90
C VAL A 129 11.84 12.88 -10.18
#